data_AF-A0A0Q7WKQ9-F1
#
_entry.id   AF-A0A0Q7WKQ9-F1
#
_cell.length_a   1.000
_cell.length_b   1.000
_cell.length_c   1.000
_cell.angle_alpha   90.00
_cell.angle_beta   90.00
_cell.angle_gamma   90.00
#
_symmetry.space_group_name_H-M   'P 1'
#
loop_
_entity.id
_entity.type
_entity.pdbx_description
1 polymer ?
#
loop_
_entity_poly.entity_id
_entity_poly.type
_entity_poly.pdbx_seq_one_letter_code
_entity_poly.pdbx_strand_id
1 'polypeptide(L)'
;MNDTRKPSPEEWTVIGHAPVDAGCLMLIDPCYLRDSLFAGNEQIESWYDDAVVDNAEETHWPIKHVDQRLGHIVSTGYGDGFYPIEARFNSEGLIAEVRIRFIEEE
;
A
#
# COMPACT_ATOMS: atom_id res chain seq x y z
N MET A 1 12.22 25.05 -5.31
CA MET A 1 12.50 25.44 -3.91
C MET A 1 12.00 24.30 -3.05
N ASN A 2 12.89 23.54 -2.43
CA ASN A 2 12.45 22.50 -1.50
C ASN A 2 12.12 23.20 -0.18
N ASP A 3 10.83 23.19 0.19
CA ASP A 3 10.39 23.65 1.50
C ASP A 3 11.05 22.75 2.56
N THR A 4 11.91 23.35 3.38
CA THR A 4 12.67 22.66 4.43
C THR A 4 11.95 22.71 5.78
N ARG A 5 10.69 23.17 5.83
CA ARG A 5 9.93 23.22 7.07
C ARG A 5 9.61 21.79 7.52
N LYS A 6 9.87 21.48 8.79
CA LYS A 6 9.40 20.22 9.39
C LYS A 6 7.86 20.21 9.38
N PRO A 7 7.22 19.17 8.83
CA PRO A 7 5.75 19.05 8.87
C PRO A 7 5.27 19.14 10.31
N SER A 8 4.17 19.87 10.54
CA SER A 8 3.57 19.88 11.88
C SER A 8 2.97 18.49 12.19
N PRO A 9 2.91 18.07 13.46
CA PRO A 9 2.40 16.73 13.78
C PRO A 9 0.95 16.46 13.40
N GLU A 10 0.19 17.50 13.04
CA GLU A 10 -1.21 17.42 12.65
C GLU A 10 -1.42 17.51 11.13
N GLU A 11 -0.35 17.78 10.38
CA GLU A 11 -0.39 18.00 8.93
C GLU A 11 -0.11 16.70 8.17
N TRP A 12 -0.98 16.41 7.20
CA TRP A 12 -0.76 15.35 6.22
C TRP A 12 0.04 15.90 5.06
N THR A 13 1.18 15.27 4.78
CA THR A 13 2.06 15.65 3.66
C THR A 13 2.04 14.54 2.62
N VAL A 14 1.86 14.88 1.35
CA VAL A 14 2.03 13.92 0.24
C VAL A 14 3.51 13.57 0.13
N ILE A 15 3.83 12.30 0.32
CA ILE A 15 5.21 11.78 0.29
C ILE A 15 5.51 10.98 -0.98
N GLY A 16 4.49 10.68 -1.77
CA GLY A 16 4.61 9.89 -2.99
C GLY A 16 3.25 9.53 -3.56
N HIS A 17 3.24 8.64 -4.54
CA HIS A 17 2.05 8.11 -5.17
C HIS A 17 2.21 6.63 -5.48
N ALA A 18 1.11 5.89 -5.41
CA ALA A 18 1.04 4.48 -5.78
C ALA A 18 0.38 4.33 -7.17
N PRO A 19 1.14 3.91 -8.21
CA PRO A 19 0.53 3.45 -9.46
C PRO A 19 -0.11 2.07 -9.25
N VAL A 20 -1.37 1.94 -9.68
CA VAL A 20 -2.18 0.72 -9.54
C VAL A 20 -2.73 0.34 -10.90
N ASP A 21 -2.51 -0.91 -11.30
CA ASP A 21 -2.99 -1.51 -12.58
C ASP A 21 -3.71 -2.86 -12.36
N ALA A 22 -3.75 -3.33 -11.11
CA ALA A 22 -4.40 -4.59 -10.72
C ALA A 22 -5.71 -4.35 -9.93
N GLY A 23 -6.15 -3.09 -9.78
CA GLY A 23 -7.29 -2.72 -8.94
C GLY A 23 -7.13 -2.95 -7.43
N CYS A 24 -5.91 -3.26 -6.95
CA CYS A 24 -5.63 -3.48 -5.54
C CYS A 24 -4.23 -3.01 -5.12
N LEU A 25 -4.02 -2.83 -3.82
CA LEU A 25 -2.72 -2.55 -3.21
C LEU A 25 -2.41 -3.50 -2.07
N MET A 26 -1.12 -3.84 -1.93
CA MET A 26 -0.59 -4.64 -0.83
C MET A 26 0.29 -3.80 0.08
N LEU A 27 0.05 -3.87 1.39
CA LEU A 27 0.95 -3.38 2.42
C LEU A 27 1.73 -4.57 3.01
N ILE A 28 3.05 -4.58 2.83
CA ILE A 28 3.93 -5.71 3.16
C ILE A 28 5.29 -5.18 3.66
N ASP A 29 5.92 -5.90 4.59
CA ASP A 29 7.33 -5.64 4.93
C ASP A 29 8.21 -6.07 3.73
N PRO A 30 8.99 -5.15 3.14
CA PRO A 30 9.82 -5.47 1.98
C PRO A 30 10.90 -6.51 2.27
N CYS A 31 11.20 -6.86 3.53
CA CYS A 31 12.11 -7.95 3.85
C CYS A 31 11.58 -9.33 3.39
N TYR A 32 10.25 -9.48 3.29
CA TYR A 32 9.62 -10.65 2.67
C TYR A 32 9.79 -10.66 1.15
N LEU A 33 10.17 -9.52 0.55
CA LEU A 33 10.45 -9.39 -0.89
C LEU A 33 11.95 -9.48 -1.22
N ARG A 34 12.80 -9.72 -0.21
CA ARG A 34 14.26 -9.58 -0.35
C ARG A 34 14.90 -10.67 -1.22
N ASP A 35 14.23 -11.82 -1.37
CA ASP A 35 14.60 -12.88 -2.29
C ASP A 35 13.80 -12.86 -3.62
N SER A 36 12.95 -11.85 -3.88
CA SER A 36 12.05 -11.76 -5.04
C SER A 36 12.06 -10.46 -5.83
N LEU A 37 12.72 -9.41 -5.34
CA LEU A 37 12.94 -8.20 -6.15
C LEU A 37 13.99 -8.43 -7.27
N PHE A 38 14.62 -9.60 -7.30
CA PHE A 38 15.49 -10.09 -8.37
C PHE A 38 14.90 -11.39 -8.93
N ALA A 39 14.76 -11.47 -10.25
CA ALA A 39 14.05 -12.55 -10.96
C ALA A 39 14.40 -13.97 -10.48
N GLY A 40 13.38 -14.82 -10.31
CA GLY A 40 13.53 -16.27 -10.11
C GLY A 40 12.94 -16.87 -8.83
N ASN A 41 12.01 -16.21 -8.15
CA ASN A 41 11.39 -16.75 -6.93
C ASN A 41 9.91 -17.11 -7.16
N GLU A 42 9.67 -18.33 -7.64
CA GLU A 42 8.33 -18.92 -7.87
C GLU A 42 7.40 -18.81 -6.64
N GLN A 43 7.96 -18.77 -5.42
CA GLN A 43 7.17 -18.62 -4.20
C GLN A 43 6.50 -17.25 -4.10
N ILE A 44 7.11 -16.19 -4.62
CA ILE A 44 6.55 -14.84 -4.53
C ILE A 44 5.58 -14.56 -5.68
N GLU A 45 5.83 -15.15 -6.86
CA GLU A 45 4.81 -15.23 -7.91
C GLU A 45 3.59 -16.01 -7.40
N SER A 46 3.78 -17.16 -6.74
CA SER A 46 2.68 -17.91 -6.11
C SER A 46 1.99 -17.10 -5.03
N TRP A 47 2.70 -16.38 -4.16
CA TRP A 47 2.06 -15.54 -3.14
C TRP A 47 1.32 -14.36 -3.75
N TYR A 48 1.83 -13.77 -4.82
CA TYR A 48 1.15 -12.72 -5.57
C TYR A 48 -0.09 -13.26 -6.29
N ASP A 49 0.02 -14.43 -6.92
CA ASP A 49 -1.08 -15.09 -7.60
C ASP A 49 -2.14 -15.54 -6.60
N ASP A 50 -1.79 -16.17 -5.48
CA ASP A 50 -2.74 -16.49 -4.39
C ASP A 50 -3.39 -15.20 -3.87
N ALA A 51 -2.60 -14.15 -3.65
CA ALA A 51 -3.07 -12.83 -3.24
C ALA A 51 -3.94 -12.10 -4.28
N VAL A 52 -3.90 -12.44 -5.56
CA VAL A 52 -4.65 -11.73 -6.62
C VAL A 52 -5.81 -12.58 -7.13
N VAL A 53 -5.60 -13.89 -7.28
CA VAL A 53 -6.52 -14.89 -7.84
C VAL A 53 -7.53 -15.38 -6.81
N ASP A 54 -7.11 -15.86 -5.62
CA ASP A 54 -8.09 -16.26 -4.57
C ASP A 54 -8.95 -15.06 -4.16
N ASN A 55 -8.37 -13.86 -4.26
CA ASN A 55 -9.03 -12.59 -3.98
C ASN A 55 -9.94 -12.09 -5.11
N ALA A 56 -9.90 -12.67 -6.31
CA ALA A 56 -10.84 -12.38 -7.39
C ALA A 56 -12.12 -13.22 -7.30
N GLU A 57 -12.06 -14.39 -6.63
CA GLU A 57 -13.18 -15.33 -6.54
C GLU A 57 -14.09 -15.10 -5.32
N GLU A 58 -13.55 -14.64 -4.18
CA GLU A 58 -14.37 -14.32 -3.00
C GLU A 58 -14.97 -12.90 -3.07
N THR A 59 -16.15 -12.81 -3.68
CA THR A 59 -17.08 -11.71 -3.44
C THR A 59 -17.35 -11.62 -1.93
N HIS A 60 -16.88 -10.56 -1.27
CA HIS A 60 -17.55 -9.77 -0.20
C HIS A 60 -16.49 -9.09 0.69
N TRP A 61 -16.53 -7.75 0.75
CA TRP A 61 -15.82 -6.86 1.69
C TRP A 61 -14.38 -6.42 1.29
N PRO A 62 -13.99 -5.12 1.45
CA PRO A 62 -12.76 -4.55 0.86
C PRO A 62 -11.46 -4.93 1.59
N ILE A 63 -11.52 -5.88 2.52
CA ILE A 63 -10.40 -6.30 3.38
C ILE A 63 -10.07 -7.75 3.05
N LYS A 64 -8.90 -7.97 2.45
CA LYS A 64 -8.49 -9.27 1.92
C LYS A 64 -7.28 -9.76 2.70
N HIS A 65 -7.51 -10.73 3.58
CA HIS A 65 -6.49 -11.30 4.46
C HIS A 65 -5.58 -12.24 3.67
N VAL A 66 -4.36 -11.79 3.35
CA VAL A 66 -3.24 -12.70 3.19
C VAL A 66 -2.76 -13.07 4.60
N ASP A 67 -2.23 -14.27 4.80
CA ASP A 67 -1.66 -14.74 6.08
C ASP A 67 -0.98 -13.57 6.83
N GLN A 68 -1.28 -13.41 8.12
CA GLN A 68 -0.79 -12.32 8.98
C GLN A 68 0.75 -12.18 8.99
N ARG A 69 1.45 -13.13 8.37
CA ARG A 69 2.90 -13.19 8.20
C ARG A 69 3.43 -12.48 6.94
N LEU A 70 2.59 -12.13 5.97
CA LEU A 70 3.05 -11.57 4.68
C LEU A 70 2.65 -10.10 4.52
N GLY A 71 1.36 -9.78 4.56
CA GLY A 71 0.89 -8.42 4.35
C GLY A 71 -0.62 -8.33 4.27
N HIS A 72 -1.12 -7.17 3.88
CA HIS A 72 -2.54 -6.90 3.78
C HIS A 72 -2.91 -6.35 2.42
N ILE A 73 -3.99 -6.85 1.82
CA ILE A 73 -4.44 -6.41 0.50
C ILE A 73 -5.79 -5.73 0.62
N VAL A 74 -5.90 -4.60 -0.07
CA VAL A 74 -7.12 -3.82 -0.16
C VAL A 74 -7.45 -3.60 -1.63
N SER A 75 -8.74 -3.70 -1.95
CA SER A 75 -9.22 -3.19 -3.24
C SER A 75 -9.08 -1.67 -3.23
N THR A 76 -8.57 -1.10 -4.31
CA THR A 76 -8.66 0.34 -4.48
C THR A 76 -10.11 0.71 -4.82
N GLY A 77 -10.51 1.92 -4.46
CA GLY A 77 -11.90 2.39 -4.59
C GLY A 77 -12.39 2.44 -6.03
N TYR A 78 -11.59 2.98 -6.95
CA TYR A 78 -11.92 3.09 -8.38
C TYR A 78 -11.17 2.08 -9.27
N GLY A 79 -10.50 1.11 -8.68
CA GLY A 79 -9.60 0.22 -9.41
C GLY A 79 -8.29 0.91 -9.78
N ASP A 80 -7.89 0.84 -11.04
CA ASP A 80 -6.61 1.33 -11.51
C ASP A 80 -6.48 2.86 -11.40
N GLY A 81 -5.27 3.34 -11.20
CA GLY A 81 -5.04 4.78 -11.02
C GLY A 81 -3.72 5.13 -10.36
N PHE A 82 -3.62 6.40 -9.97
CA PHE A 82 -2.43 6.96 -9.33
C PHE A 82 -2.83 7.66 -8.03
N TYR A 83 -2.69 6.95 -6.91
CA TYR A 83 -3.24 7.39 -5.63
C TYR A 83 -2.17 8.07 -4.77
N PRO A 84 -2.44 9.24 -4.16
CA PRO A 84 -1.47 9.92 -3.32
C PRO A 84 -1.25 9.15 -2.01
N ILE A 85 0.02 9.01 -1.63
CA ILE A 85 0.43 8.49 -0.33
C ILE A 85 0.73 9.68 0.56
N GLU A 86 -0.05 9.81 1.63
CA GLU A 86 0.11 10.86 2.61
C GLU A 86 0.73 10.29 3.88
N ALA A 87 1.60 11.07 4.53
CA ALA A 87 2.15 10.72 5.83
C ALA A 87 1.95 11.85 6.83
N ARG A 88 1.80 11.45 8.09
CA ARG A 88 1.83 12.32 9.26
C ARG A 88 3.06 12.00 10.09
N PHE A 89 3.74 13.03 10.57
CA PHE A 89 5.00 12.91 11.30
C PHE A 89 4.77 13.19 12.79
N ASN A 90 5.55 12.57 13.68
CA ASN A 90 5.55 12.93 15.11
C ASN A 90 6.41 14.19 15.36
N SER A 91 6.49 14.64 16.63
CA SER A 91 7.29 15.80 17.03
C SER A 91 8.79 15.68 16.74
N GLU A 92 9.29 14.47 16.53
CA GLU A 92 10.70 14.20 16.20
C GLU A 92 10.96 14.23 14.67
N GLY A 93 9.91 14.29 13.86
CA GLY A 93 9.99 14.22 12.40
C GLY A 93 10.04 12.79 11.85
N LEU A 94 9.66 11.79 12.65
CA LEU A 94 9.50 10.40 12.19
C LEU A 94 8.07 10.18 11.67
N ILE A 95 7.92 9.35 10.64
CA ILE A 95 6.58 8.96 10.15
C ILE A 95 5.86 8.21 11.29
N ALA A 96 4.72 8.77 11.72
CA ALA A 96 3.85 8.16 12.70
C ALA A 96 2.71 7.37 12.02
N GLU A 97 2.19 7.91 10.91
CA GLU A 97 1.09 7.30 10.16
C GLU A 97 1.26 7.52 8.66
N VAL A 98 0.74 6.58 7.89
CA VAL A 98 0.57 6.68 6.44
C VAL A 98 -0.87 6.39 6.07
N ARG A 99 -1.38 7.06 5.03
CA ARG A 99 -2.69 6.74 4.47
C ARG A 99 -2.72 6.95 2.97
N ILE A 100 -3.64 6.24 2.34
CA ILE A 100 -4.04 6.44 0.94
C ILE A 100 -5.56 6.60 0.97
N ARG A 101 -6.06 7.68 0.37
CA ARG A 101 -7.50 7.88 0.19
C ARG A 101 -7.84 7.47 -1.23
N PHE A 102 -8.59 6.37 -1.37
CA PHE A 102 -9.01 5.90 -2.69
C PHE A 102 -10.24 6.64 -3.23
N ILE A 103 -11.11 7.08 -2.33
CA ILE A 103 -12.34 7.81 -2.63
C ILE A 103 -12.36 9.01 -1.68
N GLU A 104 -12.68 10.19 -2.19
CA GLU A 104 -13.00 11.35 -1.38
C GLU A 104 -14.48 11.26 -0.99
N GLU A 105 -14.79 11.26 0.30
CA GLU A 105 -16.17 11.43 0.76
C GLU A 105 -16.59 12.88 0.51
N GLU A 106 -17.74 13.10 -0.14
CA GLU A 106 -18.41 14.42 -0.19
C GLU A 106 -18.90 14.85 1.19
#